data_AF-A0A183ALX3-F1
#
_entry.id   AF-A0A183ALX3-F1
#
_cell.length_a   1.000
_cell.length_b   1.000
_cell.length_c   1.000
_cell.angle_alpha   90.00
_cell.angle_beta   90.00
_cell.angle_gamma   90.00
#
_symmetry.space_group_name_H-M   'P 1'
#
loop_
_entity.id
_entity.type
_entity.pdbx_description
1 polymer ?
#
loop_
_entity_poly.entity_id
_entity_poly.type
_entity_poly.pdbx_seq_one_letter_code
_entity_poly.pdbx_strand_id
1 'polypeptide(L)'
;MPDCRYESTQVLVSIGEDEQFTVTGTKVIDPGYTRVLTWQSVEEKTLPDAALIRGARLTLADEPTLIEGQTGPPDYLTEAELITAMERHGIGTDASIPTHIENIVQRAYVQLISGRRLQPTPLGIVLVHGYQAIDPELVLPHMRRAVEEQLNYIARGQAQFEQVLQFVTAIFAAKYRYFVERISAMDQLFEVSFSSLADTGKPLSRLVLC
;
A
#
# COMPACT_ATOMS: atom_id res chain seq x y z
N MET A 1 11.25 1.18 28.03
CA MET A 1 10.97 -0.16 28.60
C MET A 1 11.89 -1.15 27.90
N PRO A 2 12.30 -2.26 28.54
CA PRO A 2 13.09 -3.28 27.87
C PRO A 2 12.28 -3.98 26.77
N ASP A 3 12.98 -4.61 25.84
CA ASP A 3 12.38 -5.43 24.78
C ASP A 3 11.63 -6.63 25.37
N CYS A 4 10.58 -7.08 24.67
CA CYS A 4 9.90 -8.33 24.99
C CYS A 4 10.87 -9.50 24.78
N ARG A 5 11.00 -10.38 25.78
CA ARG A 5 11.86 -11.57 25.72
C ARG A 5 11.03 -12.83 25.62
N TYR A 6 11.24 -13.47 24.47
CA TYR A 6 10.77 -14.76 23.99
C TYR A 6 11.58 -16.02 24.29
N GLU A 7 10.96 -17.19 24.45
CA GLU A 7 11.55 -18.45 23.99
C GLU A 7 10.71 -19.01 22.84
N SER A 8 11.36 -19.46 21.76
CA SER A 8 10.71 -20.17 20.66
C SER A 8 11.36 -21.54 20.48
N THR A 9 10.53 -22.58 20.56
CA THR A 9 10.96 -23.98 20.47
C THR A 9 10.40 -24.58 19.21
N GLN A 10 11.28 -25.02 18.31
CA GLN A 10 10.90 -25.65 17.04
C GLN A 10 11.13 -27.16 17.12
N VAL A 11 10.10 -27.94 16.81
CA VAL A 11 10.16 -29.40 16.75
C VAL A 11 9.93 -29.84 15.30
N LEU A 12 10.85 -30.64 14.78
CA LEU A 12 10.72 -31.30 13.48
C LEU A 12 10.05 -32.66 13.69
N VAL A 13 8.95 -32.90 12.98
CA VAL A 13 8.16 -34.13 13.06
C VAL A 13 8.16 -34.80 11.69
N SER A 14 8.52 -36.08 11.66
CA SER A 14 8.44 -36.90 10.44
C SER A 14 7.17 -37.73 10.47
N ILE A 15 6.41 -37.70 9.37
CA ILE A 15 5.21 -38.52 9.17
C ILE A 15 5.45 -39.40 7.93
N GLY A 16 5.36 -40.72 8.08
CA GLY A 16 5.76 -41.64 7.01
C GLY A 16 7.27 -41.69 6.83
N GLU A 17 7.72 -42.01 5.61
CA GLU A 17 9.16 -42.16 5.30
C GLU A 17 9.82 -40.82 4.93
N ASP A 18 9.13 -39.94 4.21
CA ASP A 18 9.75 -38.75 3.58
C ASP A 18 9.15 -37.39 3.97
N GLU A 19 7.96 -37.33 4.59
CA GLU A 19 7.30 -36.05 4.87
C GLU A 19 7.74 -35.47 6.22
N GLN A 20 8.14 -34.18 6.20
CA GLN A 20 8.59 -33.45 7.37
C GLN A 20 7.73 -32.22 7.64
N PHE A 21 7.30 -32.10 8.89
CA PHE A 21 6.49 -30.99 9.37
C PHE A 21 7.22 -30.26 10.50
N THR A 22 6.99 -28.97 10.59
CA THR A 22 7.52 -28.14 11.67
C THR A 22 6.40 -27.71 12.60
N VAL A 23 6.61 -27.90 13.90
CA VAL A 23 5.73 -27.33 14.93
C VAL A 23 6.56 -26.37 15.78
N THR A 24 6.11 -25.13 15.87
CA THR A 24 6.74 -24.09 16.70
C THR A 24 5.87 -23.79 17.92
N GLY A 25 6.50 -23.79 19.09
CA GLY A 25 5.95 -23.27 20.33
C GLY A 25 6.63 -21.99 20.75
N THR A 26 5.91 -21.15 21.49
CA THR A 26 6.38 -19.84 21.93
C THR A 26 5.97 -19.62 23.38
N LYS A 27 6.91 -19.19 24.23
CA LYS A 27 6.68 -18.88 25.64
C LYS A 27 7.27 -17.52 25.99
N VAL A 28 6.49 -16.61 26.58
CA VAL A 28 7.00 -15.30 26.97
C VAL A 28 7.77 -15.43 28.29
N ILE A 29 9.01 -14.96 28.29
CA ILE A 29 9.87 -14.93 29.49
C ILE A 29 9.67 -13.61 30.23
N ASP A 30 9.68 -12.49 29.50
CA ASP A 30 9.40 -11.16 30.03
C ASP A 30 8.65 -10.33 28.96
N PRO A 31 7.42 -9.86 29.23
CA PRO A 31 6.68 -9.06 28.26
C PRO A 31 7.36 -7.72 27.91
N GLY A 32 8.24 -7.17 28.76
CA GLY A 32 8.90 -5.89 28.50
C GLY A 32 7.89 -4.78 28.16
N TYR A 33 8.11 -4.08 27.05
CA TYR A 33 7.23 -3.00 26.57
C TYR A 33 5.79 -3.46 26.23
N THR A 34 5.59 -4.74 25.88
CA THR A 34 4.25 -5.27 25.50
C THR A 34 3.27 -5.32 26.68
N ARG A 35 3.77 -5.16 27.93
CA ARG A 35 2.94 -4.95 29.12
C ARG A 35 2.06 -3.70 29.01
N VAL A 36 2.54 -2.68 28.31
CA VAL A 36 1.79 -1.44 28.05
C VAL A 36 1.13 -1.49 26.68
N LEU A 37 1.86 -1.94 25.65
CA LEU A 37 1.34 -2.07 24.29
C LEU A 37 0.78 -3.49 24.06
N THR A 38 -0.36 -3.78 24.69
CA THR A 38 -0.93 -5.14 24.74
C THR A 38 -1.32 -5.69 23.37
N TRP A 39 -1.63 -4.83 22.39
CA TRP A 39 -1.91 -5.22 21.01
C TRP A 39 -0.66 -5.70 20.23
N GLN A 40 0.54 -5.54 20.80
CA GLN A 40 1.79 -6.11 20.29
C GLN A 40 2.29 -7.29 21.13
N SER A 41 1.45 -7.83 22.03
CA SER A 41 1.83 -9.00 22.83
C SER A 41 2.06 -10.23 21.95
N VAL A 42 3.02 -11.05 22.36
CA VAL A 42 3.34 -12.30 21.67
C VAL A 42 2.36 -13.38 22.13
N GLU A 43 1.72 -14.05 21.18
CA GLU A 43 0.82 -15.17 21.48
C GLU A 43 1.64 -16.38 21.96
N GLU A 44 1.30 -16.88 23.15
CA GLU A 44 1.92 -18.08 23.69
C GLU A 44 1.32 -19.34 23.09
N LYS A 45 2.19 -20.23 22.62
CA LYS A 45 1.83 -21.53 22.09
C LYS A 45 2.64 -22.60 22.79
N THR A 46 2.03 -23.26 23.75
CA THR A 46 2.67 -24.35 24.51
C THR A 46 2.66 -25.63 23.69
N LEU A 47 3.81 -26.28 23.58
CA LEU A 47 3.90 -27.62 23.00
C LEU A 47 3.70 -28.69 24.08
N PRO A 48 3.11 -29.84 23.74
CA PRO A 48 3.05 -30.97 24.67
C PRO A 48 4.46 -31.44 25.04
N ASP A 49 4.70 -31.74 26.32
CA ASP A 49 6.01 -32.22 26.80
C ASP A 49 6.51 -33.45 26.03
N ALA A 50 5.59 -34.35 25.64
CA ALA A 50 5.89 -35.53 24.83
C ALA A 50 6.50 -35.19 23.46
N ALA A 51 6.14 -34.04 22.87
CA ALA A 51 6.68 -33.58 21.59
C ALA A 51 8.11 -33.01 21.72
N LEU A 52 8.55 -32.70 22.94
CA LEU A 52 9.89 -32.17 23.21
C LEU A 52 10.94 -33.28 23.36
N ILE A 53 10.51 -34.53 23.47
CA ILE A 53 11.40 -35.69 23.62
C ILE A 53 11.83 -36.18 22.24
N ARG A 54 13.13 -36.09 21.93
CA ARG A 54 13.67 -36.57 20.67
C ARG A 54 13.40 -38.07 20.49
N GLY A 55 12.82 -38.44 19.35
CA GLY A 55 12.48 -39.83 19.02
C GLY A 55 11.16 -40.30 19.63
N ALA A 56 10.41 -39.42 20.33
CA ALA A 56 9.05 -39.73 20.74
C ALA A 56 8.16 -40.00 19.51
N ARG A 57 7.26 -40.97 19.68
CA ARG A 57 6.24 -41.29 18.68
C ARG A 57 4.93 -40.69 19.15
N LEU A 58 4.35 -39.84 18.32
CA LEU A 58 3.06 -39.20 18.56
C LEU A 58 2.02 -39.84 17.65
N THR A 59 0.83 -40.06 18.17
CA THR A 59 -0.31 -40.51 17.36
C THR A 59 -1.00 -39.29 16.76
N LEU A 60 -1.34 -39.35 15.48
CA LEU A 60 -2.15 -38.32 14.85
C LEU A 60 -3.55 -38.32 15.50
N ALA A 61 -4.02 -37.14 15.91
CA ALA A 61 -5.35 -36.99 16.48
C ALA A 61 -6.44 -37.16 15.40
N ASP A 62 -6.16 -36.67 14.19
CA ASP A 62 -7.07 -36.68 13.04
C ASP A 62 -6.32 -37.18 11.79
N GLU A 63 -7.07 -37.60 10.78
CA GLU A 63 -6.51 -37.98 9.48
C GLU A 63 -5.90 -36.75 8.77
N PRO A 64 -4.73 -36.90 8.12
CA PRO A 64 -4.12 -35.80 7.38
C PRO A 64 -4.99 -35.40 6.19
N THR A 65 -5.22 -34.11 6.03
CA THR A 65 -6.01 -33.56 4.92
C THR A 65 -5.14 -32.67 4.03
N LEU A 66 -5.43 -32.68 2.73
CA LEU A 66 -4.85 -31.75 1.79
C LEU A 66 -5.74 -30.51 1.71
N ILE A 67 -5.16 -29.34 1.99
CA ILE A 67 -5.87 -28.05 1.89
C ILE A 67 -5.49 -27.41 0.57
N GLU A 68 -6.45 -27.31 -0.35
CA GLU A 68 -6.29 -26.51 -1.56
C GLU A 68 -6.51 -25.02 -1.23
N GLY A 69 -5.66 -24.16 -1.79
CA GLY A 69 -5.73 -22.70 -1.62
C GLY A 69 -5.57 -21.98 -2.95
N GLN A 70 -6.10 -20.76 -3.03
CA GLN A 70 -5.93 -19.86 -4.17
C GLN A 70 -5.45 -18.49 -3.69
N THR A 71 -4.57 -17.85 -4.45
CA THR A 71 -4.14 -16.48 -4.18
C THR A 71 -5.24 -15.50 -4.58
N GLY A 72 -5.53 -14.53 -3.73
CA GLY A 72 -6.44 -13.42 -4.06
C GLY A 72 -5.69 -12.23 -4.66
N PRO A 73 -6.40 -11.34 -5.38
CA PRO A 73 -5.85 -10.05 -5.74
C PRO A 73 -5.56 -9.20 -4.49
N PRO A 74 -4.63 -8.24 -4.58
CA PRO A 74 -4.41 -7.29 -3.50
C PRO A 74 -5.64 -6.41 -3.29
N ASP A 75 -5.80 -5.93 -2.07
CA ASP A 75 -6.86 -4.98 -1.73
C ASP A 75 -6.47 -3.54 -2.09
N TYR A 76 -7.41 -2.61 -1.93
CA TYR A 76 -7.10 -1.18 -2.03
C TYR A 76 -6.18 -0.74 -0.89
N LEU A 77 -5.34 0.25 -1.17
CA LEU A 77 -4.43 0.81 -0.17
C LEU A 77 -5.21 1.38 1.02
N THR A 78 -4.79 0.99 2.21
CA THR A 78 -5.12 1.71 3.43
C THR A 78 -4.42 3.07 3.45
N GLU A 79 -4.94 4.01 4.25
CA GLU A 79 -4.23 5.28 4.49
C GLU A 79 -2.81 5.06 5.02
N ALA A 80 -2.59 4.07 5.88
CA ALA A 80 -1.28 3.75 6.43
C ALA A 80 -0.30 3.25 5.35
N GLU A 81 -0.78 2.41 4.41
CA GLU A 81 0.03 1.96 3.28
C GLU A 81 0.34 3.11 2.32
N LEU A 82 -0.60 4.04 2.11
CA LEU A 82 -0.35 5.23 1.29
C LEU A 82 0.67 6.17 1.97
N ILE A 83 0.59 6.40 3.27
CA ILE A 83 1.60 7.16 4.04
C ILE A 83 2.97 6.52 3.87
N THR A 84 3.07 5.21 4.10
CA THR A 84 4.33 4.45 3.95
C THR A 84 4.87 4.54 2.52
N ALA A 85 4.00 4.51 1.50
CA ALA A 85 4.39 4.66 0.11
C ALA A 85 4.90 6.08 -0.18
N MET A 86 4.23 7.12 0.32
CA MET A 86 4.63 8.52 0.16
C MET A 86 6.01 8.78 0.79
N GLU A 87 6.24 8.31 2.02
CA GLU A 87 7.53 8.38 2.71
C GLU A 87 8.63 7.66 1.92
N ARG A 88 8.37 6.41 1.49
CA ARG A 88 9.31 5.62 0.69
C ARG A 88 9.69 6.30 -0.63
N HIS A 89 8.74 6.98 -1.25
CA HIS A 89 8.96 7.71 -2.50
C HIS A 89 9.49 9.13 -2.29
N GLY A 90 9.62 9.60 -1.04
CA GLY A 90 10.14 10.92 -0.71
C GLY A 90 9.24 12.05 -1.20
N ILE A 91 7.92 11.86 -1.11
CA ILE A 91 6.93 12.88 -1.44
C ILE A 91 6.05 13.20 -0.23
N GLY A 92 5.93 14.49 0.07
CA GLY A 92 5.34 14.94 1.32
C GLY A 92 6.31 14.77 2.50
N THR A 93 6.08 15.58 3.51
CA THR A 93 6.77 15.52 4.80
C THR A 93 5.80 15.04 5.88
N ASP A 94 6.29 14.67 7.06
CA ASP A 94 5.47 14.26 8.22
C ASP A 94 4.30 15.23 8.50
N ALA A 95 4.51 16.52 8.23
CA ALA A 95 3.50 17.57 8.40
C ALA A 95 2.53 17.72 7.22
N SER A 96 2.91 17.32 6.00
CA SER A 96 2.10 17.59 4.79
C SER A 96 1.42 16.36 4.21
N ILE A 97 1.91 15.14 4.50
CA ILE A 97 1.28 13.89 4.04
C ILE A 97 -0.20 13.82 4.44
N PRO A 98 -0.61 14.08 5.71
CA PRO A 98 -2.01 14.01 6.10
C PRO A 98 -2.89 14.96 5.26
N THR A 99 -2.40 16.18 5.00
CA THR A 99 -3.11 17.17 4.18
C THR A 99 -3.24 16.72 2.73
N HIS A 100 -2.23 16.10 2.13
CA HIS A 100 -2.32 15.58 0.76
C HIS A 100 -3.36 14.46 0.63
N ILE A 101 -3.40 13.54 1.60
CA ILE A 101 -4.39 12.45 1.64
C ILE A 101 -5.80 13.02 1.86
N GLU A 102 -5.96 13.97 2.77
CA GLU A 102 -7.25 14.62 3.02
C GLU A 102 -7.77 15.35 1.75
N ASN A 103 -6.89 16.03 1.01
CA ASN A 103 -7.26 16.72 -0.21
C ASN A 103 -7.87 15.81 -1.28
N ILE A 104 -7.31 14.60 -1.49
CA ILE A 104 -7.83 13.67 -2.51
C ILE A 104 -9.17 13.04 -2.10
N VAL A 105 -9.41 12.90 -0.79
CA VAL A 105 -10.70 12.48 -0.23
C VAL A 105 -11.73 13.60 -0.37
N GLN A 106 -11.40 14.82 0.06
CA GLN A 106 -12.30 15.99 -0.01
C GLN A 106 -12.72 16.33 -1.45
N ARG A 107 -11.82 16.11 -2.43
CA ARG A 107 -12.11 16.31 -3.86
C ARG A 107 -12.82 15.14 -4.52
N ALA A 108 -13.19 14.10 -3.75
CA ALA A 108 -13.87 12.90 -4.23
C ALA A 108 -13.11 12.15 -5.35
N TYR A 109 -11.77 12.17 -5.32
CA TYR A 109 -10.95 11.30 -6.19
C TYR A 109 -10.85 9.88 -5.64
N VAL A 110 -10.93 9.77 -4.31
CA VAL A 110 -11.02 8.51 -3.59
C VAL A 110 -12.13 8.61 -2.55
N GLN A 111 -12.70 7.47 -2.18
CA GLN A 111 -13.65 7.34 -1.07
C GLN A 111 -13.08 6.41 0.00
N LEU A 112 -13.37 6.71 1.26
CA LEU A 112 -12.95 5.89 2.39
C LEU A 112 -13.97 4.77 2.62
N ILE A 113 -13.54 3.52 2.48
CA ILE A 113 -14.36 2.33 2.75
C ILE A 113 -13.97 1.66 4.08
N SER A 114 -14.61 0.54 4.40
CA SER A 114 -14.31 -0.24 5.60
C SER A 114 -12.81 -0.58 5.70
N GLY A 115 -12.28 -0.52 6.93
CA GLY A 115 -10.85 -0.72 7.17
C GLY A 115 -9.95 0.47 6.79
N ARG A 116 -10.52 1.69 6.63
CA ARG A 116 -9.80 2.91 6.21
C ARG A 116 -9.02 2.72 4.89
N ARG A 117 -9.66 2.06 3.92
CA ARG A 117 -9.10 1.86 2.58
C ARG A 117 -9.57 2.94 1.62
N LEU A 118 -8.68 3.34 0.73
CA LEU A 118 -8.87 4.40 -0.24
C LEU A 118 -9.27 3.78 -1.58
N GLN A 119 -10.57 3.73 -1.83
CA GLN A 119 -11.09 3.24 -3.10
C GLN A 119 -11.15 4.38 -4.13
N PRO A 120 -10.49 4.28 -5.30
CA PRO A 120 -10.60 5.27 -6.35
C PRO A 120 -12.05 5.42 -6.86
N THR A 121 -12.50 6.66 -7.03
CA THR A 121 -13.78 6.94 -7.70
C THR A 121 -13.61 6.90 -9.22
N PRO A 122 -14.69 6.80 -10.02
CA PRO A 122 -14.59 6.89 -11.48
C PRO A 122 -13.86 8.16 -11.94
N LEU A 123 -14.10 9.29 -11.26
CA LEU A 123 -13.39 10.54 -11.54
C LEU A 123 -11.90 10.43 -11.23
N GLY A 124 -11.52 9.87 -10.09
CA GLY A 124 -10.12 9.68 -9.73
C GLY A 124 -9.37 8.79 -10.72
N ILE A 125 -10.00 7.68 -11.15
CA ILE A 125 -9.42 6.76 -12.14
C ILE A 125 -9.19 7.46 -13.48
N VAL A 126 -10.21 8.15 -13.99
CA VAL A 126 -10.11 8.85 -15.28
C VAL A 126 -9.06 9.96 -15.23
N LEU A 127 -8.99 10.70 -14.13
CA LEU A 127 -7.96 11.73 -13.94
C LEU A 127 -6.56 11.13 -14.03
N VAL A 128 -6.27 10.08 -13.25
CA VAL A 128 -4.94 9.46 -13.22
C VAL A 128 -4.58 8.86 -14.58
N HIS A 129 -5.49 8.10 -15.19
CA HIS A 129 -5.24 7.51 -16.52
C HIS A 129 -5.02 8.57 -17.60
N GLY A 130 -5.79 9.66 -17.58
CA GLY A 130 -5.64 10.74 -18.55
C GLY A 130 -4.34 11.52 -18.37
N TYR A 131 -3.95 11.84 -17.12
CA TYR A 131 -2.64 12.42 -16.86
C TYR A 131 -1.51 11.50 -17.32
N GLN A 132 -1.61 10.19 -17.02
CA GLN A 132 -0.59 9.21 -17.38
C GLN A 132 -0.49 9.00 -18.91
N ALA A 133 -1.61 9.04 -19.63
CA ALA A 133 -1.64 8.91 -21.09
C ALA A 133 -0.98 10.11 -21.78
N ILE A 134 -1.10 11.31 -21.20
CA ILE A 134 -0.47 12.52 -21.74
C ILE A 134 1.01 12.55 -21.35
N ASP A 135 1.31 12.50 -20.06
CA ASP A 135 2.67 12.61 -19.52
C ASP A 135 2.79 11.84 -18.18
N PRO A 136 3.41 10.64 -18.18
CA PRO A 136 3.56 9.82 -16.98
C PRO A 136 4.22 10.51 -15.79
N GLU A 137 5.10 11.50 -16.04
CA GLU A 137 5.77 12.25 -14.97
C GLU A 137 4.83 13.19 -14.19
N LEU A 138 3.60 13.40 -14.66
CA LEU A 138 2.56 14.10 -13.89
C LEU A 138 1.91 13.23 -12.81
N VAL A 139 2.04 11.89 -12.91
CA VAL A 139 1.47 10.92 -11.97
C VAL A 139 2.56 10.29 -11.11
N LEU A 140 3.71 9.98 -11.71
CA LEU A 140 4.82 9.36 -11.01
C LEU A 140 5.46 10.31 -9.99
N PRO A 141 6.00 9.80 -8.87
CA PRO A 141 6.48 10.64 -7.77
C PRO A 141 7.81 11.35 -8.05
N HIS A 142 8.53 10.99 -9.11
CA HIS A 142 9.94 11.36 -9.32
C HIS A 142 10.15 12.88 -9.37
N MET A 143 9.37 13.58 -10.18
CA MET A 143 9.47 15.03 -10.27
C MET A 143 9.12 15.73 -8.97
N ARG A 144 8.07 15.25 -8.28
CA ARG A 144 7.68 15.82 -7.01
C ARG A 144 8.79 15.67 -5.99
N ARG A 145 9.38 14.47 -5.88
CA ARG A 145 10.52 14.20 -5.02
C ARG A 145 11.69 15.12 -5.34
N ALA A 146 12.05 15.28 -6.62
CA ALA A 146 13.15 16.14 -7.03
C ALA A 146 12.93 17.59 -6.59
N VAL A 147 11.70 18.12 -6.70
CA VAL A 147 11.37 19.46 -6.21
C VAL A 147 11.50 19.54 -4.68
N GLU A 148 11.01 18.54 -3.93
CA GLU A 148 11.14 18.52 -2.48
C GLU A 148 12.61 18.45 -2.01
N GLU A 149 13.46 17.70 -2.72
CA GLU A 149 14.90 17.68 -2.48
C GLU A 149 15.54 19.07 -2.71
N GLN A 150 15.13 19.80 -3.77
CA GLN A 150 15.59 21.18 -4.00
C GLN A 150 15.13 22.14 -2.89
N LEU A 151 13.89 22.00 -2.40
CA LEU A 151 13.40 22.79 -1.27
C LEU A 151 14.19 22.50 0.01
N ASN A 152 14.57 21.24 0.24
CA ASN A 152 15.45 20.86 1.35
C ASN A 152 16.86 21.46 1.22
N TYR A 153 17.43 21.54 0.01
CA TYR A 153 18.70 22.23 -0.21
C TYR A 153 18.60 23.73 0.10
N ILE A 154 17.50 24.38 -0.26
CA ILE A 154 17.26 25.79 0.12
C ILE A 154 17.23 25.93 1.65
N ALA A 155 16.48 25.06 2.34
CA ALA A 155 16.38 25.10 3.80
C ALA A 155 17.73 24.92 4.52
N ARG A 156 18.67 24.20 3.90
CA ARG A 156 20.05 24.00 4.41
C ARG A 156 21.04 25.07 3.94
N GLY A 157 20.60 26.05 3.14
CA GLY A 157 21.48 27.06 2.54
C GLY A 157 22.40 26.51 1.44
N GLN A 158 22.07 25.36 0.85
CA GLN A 158 22.84 24.67 -0.18
C GLN A 158 22.35 24.96 -1.62
N ALA A 159 21.22 25.65 -1.77
CA ALA A 159 20.68 26.08 -3.05
C ALA A 159 20.08 27.49 -2.96
N GLN A 160 20.11 28.24 -4.06
CA GLN A 160 19.53 29.59 -4.13
C GLN A 160 18.04 29.52 -4.49
N PHE A 161 17.20 30.18 -3.69
CA PHE A 161 15.74 30.21 -3.88
C PHE A 161 15.32 30.61 -5.30
N GLU A 162 15.87 31.71 -5.82
CA GLU A 162 15.49 32.25 -7.13
C GLU A 162 15.82 31.29 -8.27
N GLN A 163 16.96 30.60 -8.19
CA GLN A 163 17.39 29.63 -9.20
C GLN A 163 16.47 28.41 -9.22
N VAL A 164 16.14 27.86 -8.05
CA VAL A 164 15.20 26.74 -7.94
C VAL A 164 13.81 27.13 -8.45
N LEU A 165 13.32 28.32 -8.06
CA LEU A 165 12.01 28.80 -8.51
C LEU A 165 11.93 28.94 -10.03
N GLN A 166 12.94 29.55 -10.66
CA GLN A 166 13.01 29.70 -12.12
C GLN A 166 13.07 28.34 -12.81
N PHE A 167 13.89 27.43 -12.32
CA PHE A 167 14.04 26.09 -12.88
C PHE A 167 12.74 25.27 -12.81
N VAL A 168 12.12 25.20 -11.62
CA VAL A 168 10.87 24.44 -11.41
C VAL A 168 9.75 25.03 -12.27
N THR A 169 9.61 26.35 -12.29
CA THR A 169 8.55 27.02 -13.07
C THR A 169 8.74 26.79 -14.57
N ALA A 170 9.99 26.82 -15.07
CA ALA A 170 10.28 26.54 -16.47
C ALA A 170 9.90 25.11 -16.88
N ILE A 171 10.19 24.12 -16.03
CA ILE A 171 9.81 22.71 -16.26
C ILE A 171 8.29 22.58 -16.34
N PHE A 172 7.56 23.09 -15.35
CA PHE A 172 6.11 22.98 -15.32
C PHE A 172 5.44 23.80 -16.43
N ALA A 173 6.01 24.93 -16.85
CA ALA A 173 5.51 25.69 -18.01
C ALA A 173 5.69 24.90 -19.33
N ALA A 174 6.79 24.17 -19.49
CA ALA A 174 6.99 23.29 -20.64
C ALA A 174 5.98 22.13 -20.63
N LYS A 175 5.81 21.46 -19.48
CA LYS A 175 4.82 20.39 -19.32
C LYS A 175 3.39 20.86 -19.53
N TYR A 176 3.03 22.05 -19.03
CA TYR A 176 1.69 22.62 -19.23
C TYR A 176 1.40 22.83 -20.72
N ARG A 177 2.33 23.41 -21.49
CA ARG A 177 2.17 23.56 -22.94
C ARG A 177 1.99 22.20 -23.63
N TYR A 178 2.85 21.25 -23.31
CA TYR A 178 2.77 19.89 -23.85
C TYR A 178 1.44 19.19 -23.51
N PHE A 179 0.94 19.41 -22.29
CA PHE A 179 -0.33 18.87 -21.81
C PHE A 179 -1.52 19.47 -22.56
N VAL A 180 -1.56 20.79 -22.73
CA VAL A 180 -2.63 21.49 -23.47
C VAL A 180 -2.67 21.05 -24.94
N GLU A 181 -1.52 20.86 -25.57
CA GLU A 181 -1.45 20.34 -26.96
C GLU A 181 -2.04 18.93 -27.11
N ARG A 182 -2.14 18.16 -26.02
CA ARG A 182 -2.58 16.75 -25.99
C ARG A 182 -3.82 16.54 -25.14
N ILE A 183 -4.54 17.60 -24.80
CA ILE A 183 -5.71 17.55 -23.92
C ILE A 183 -6.81 16.62 -24.45
N SER A 184 -6.88 16.44 -25.77
CA SER A 184 -7.84 15.54 -26.41
C SER A 184 -7.74 14.09 -25.93
N ALA A 185 -6.57 13.63 -25.49
CA ALA A 185 -6.42 12.30 -24.87
C ALA A 185 -7.17 12.19 -23.54
N MET A 186 -7.24 13.30 -22.79
CA MET A 186 -8.05 13.41 -21.57
C MET A 186 -9.54 13.39 -21.91
N ASP A 187 -9.95 14.20 -22.90
CA ASP A 187 -11.35 14.37 -23.28
C ASP A 187 -11.98 13.03 -23.72
N GLN A 188 -11.24 12.23 -24.49
CA GLN A 188 -11.70 10.90 -24.91
C GLN A 188 -12.00 9.97 -23.72
N LEU A 189 -11.17 9.98 -22.69
CA LEU A 189 -11.40 9.15 -21.48
C LEU A 189 -12.59 9.65 -20.65
N PHE A 190 -12.76 10.97 -20.58
CA PHE A 190 -13.92 11.57 -19.92
C PHE A 190 -15.22 11.27 -20.68
N GLU A 191 -15.23 11.39 -22.00
CA GLU A 191 -16.40 11.08 -22.82
C GLU A 191 -16.87 9.64 -22.61
N VAL A 192 -15.95 8.67 -22.66
CA VAL A 192 -16.29 7.24 -22.46
C VAL A 192 -16.83 6.96 -21.06
N SER A 193 -16.32 7.66 -20.04
CA SER A 193 -16.66 7.38 -18.64
C SER A 193 -17.87 8.16 -18.13
N PHE A 194 -18.20 9.30 -18.76
CA PHE A 194 -19.24 10.23 -18.29
C PHE A 194 -20.33 10.57 -19.32
N SER A 195 -20.34 9.95 -20.51
CA SER A 195 -21.56 9.85 -21.35
C SER A 195 -22.33 8.56 -20.97
N SER A 196 -23.65 8.52 -20.75
CA SER A 196 -24.75 9.38 -21.23
C SER A 196 -25.69 9.85 -20.09
N LEU A 197 -26.09 11.13 -20.13
CA LEU A 197 -27.38 11.61 -19.60
C LEU A 197 -28.49 11.57 -20.68
N ALA A 198 -28.13 11.27 -21.94
CA ALA A 198 -29.04 11.26 -23.09
C ALA A 198 -29.59 9.87 -23.48
N ASP A 199 -29.05 8.76 -22.94
CA ASP A 199 -29.50 7.38 -23.23
C ASP A 199 -30.16 6.68 -22.02
N THR A 200 -30.76 7.42 -21.08
CA THR A 200 -31.58 6.87 -19.98
C THR A 200 -32.88 6.16 -20.45
N GLY A 201 -32.93 5.67 -21.69
CA GLY A 201 -34.06 4.96 -22.28
C GLY A 201 -33.74 3.67 -23.05
N LYS A 202 -32.51 3.13 -23.05
CA LYS A 202 -32.22 1.83 -23.72
C LYS A 202 -31.27 0.94 -22.92
N PRO A 203 -31.47 -0.39 -22.94
CA PRO A 203 -30.80 -1.31 -22.02
C PRO A 203 -29.31 -1.48 -22.37
N LEU A 204 -28.48 -1.35 -21.34
CA LEU A 204 -27.03 -1.49 -21.32
C LEU A 204 -26.58 -2.83 -21.92
N SER A 205 -25.76 -2.78 -22.98
CA SER A 205 -24.87 -3.87 -23.35
C SER A 205 -23.52 -3.33 -23.80
N ARG A 206 -22.57 -3.24 -22.86
CA ARG A 206 -21.15 -3.61 -23.02
C ARG A 206 -20.41 -3.36 -21.72
N LEU A 207 -20.18 -4.44 -20.99
CA LEU A 207 -19.09 -4.57 -20.04
C LEU A 207 -17.78 -4.46 -20.83
N VAL A 208 -17.03 -3.38 -20.63
CA VAL A 208 -15.60 -3.35 -20.94
C VAL A 208 -14.90 -3.50 -19.60
N LEU A 209 -14.55 -4.74 -19.27
CA LEU A 209 -13.44 -5.02 -18.36
C LEU A 209 -12.15 -4.66 -19.11
N CYS A 210 -11.31 -3.83 -18.49
CA CYS A 210 -9.88 -3.82 -18.75
C CYS A 210 -9.20 -4.69 -17.69
#